data_AF-A0A7W3IJA5-F1
#
_entry.id   AF-A0A7W3IJA5-F1
#
_cell.length_a   1.000
_cell.length_b   1.000
_cell.length_c   1.000
_cell.angle_alpha   90.00
_cell.angle_beta   90.00
_cell.angle_gamma   90.00
#
_symmetry.space_group_name_H-M   'P 1'
#
loop_
_entity.id
_entity.type
_entity.pdbx_description
1 polymer ?
#
loop_
_entity_poly.entity_id
_entity_poly.type
_entity_poly.pdbx_seq_one_letter_code
_entity_poly.pdbx_strand_id
1 'polypeptide(L)'
;MANTGTGKPVPSDDVRDLLANATNLDEGINGAGATWLDRFNRPRRSWSGLEGEVDQFLAENEAEFRSFLDSNRVYGFATWAAASAAAGAGQLPVASTAEVVGDLGTYVDPITGAAVSNSSRYIMTAGGL
;
A
#
# COMPACT_ATOMS: atom_id res chain seq x y z
N MET A 1 -29.73 10.72 13.02
CA MET A 1 -30.95 10.65 13.86
C MET A 1 -31.33 12.07 14.32
N ALA A 2 -32.42 12.25 15.09
CA ALA A 2 -33.04 13.54 15.35
C ALA A 2 -32.09 14.57 15.99
N ASN A 3 -31.80 15.65 15.25
CA ASN A 3 -31.15 16.84 15.80
C ASN A 3 -32.16 17.53 16.76
N THR A 4 -32.09 17.19 18.04
CA THR A 4 -32.90 17.81 19.09
C THR A 4 -32.20 18.99 19.78
N GLY A 5 -31.07 19.46 19.22
CA GLY A 5 -30.31 20.57 19.77
C GLY A 5 -31.02 21.91 19.56
N THR A 6 -30.82 22.84 20.48
CA THR A 6 -31.46 24.17 20.43
C THR A 6 -30.79 25.14 19.46
N GLY A 7 -29.68 24.73 18.82
CA GLY A 7 -28.90 25.55 17.91
C GLY A 7 -28.08 26.66 18.59
N LYS A 8 -28.01 26.67 19.93
CA LYS A 8 -27.22 27.64 20.68
C LYS A 8 -25.71 27.52 20.37
N PRO A 9 -24.92 28.60 20.52
CA PRO A 9 -23.46 28.55 20.38
C PRO A 9 -22.77 27.58 21.35
N VAL A 10 -21.48 27.28 21.12
CA VAL A 10 -20.63 26.57 22.09
C VAL A 10 -19.84 27.61 22.89
N PRO A 11 -19.84 27.59 24.24
CA PRO A 11 -20.59 26.67 25.10
C PRO A 11 -22.09 27.03 25.20
N SER A 12 -22.92 26.05 25.61
CA SER A 12 -24.36 26.22 25.85
C SER A 12 -24.71 25.75 27.25
N ASP A 13 -25.58 26.50 27.92
CA ASP A 13 -26.13 26.21 29.25
C ASP A 13 -27.47 25.45 29.19
N ASP A 14 -27.98 25.17 27.98
CA ASP A 14 -29.27 24.51 27.80
C ASP A 14 -29.19 23.02 28.07
N VAL A 15 -30.05 22.52 28.97
CA VAL A 15 -30.11 21.09 29.31
C VAL A 15 -30.48 20.22 28.09
N ARG A 16 -31.23 20.76 27.12
CA ARG A 16 -31.53 20.01 25.87
C ARG A 16 -30.28 19.81 25.02
N ASP A 17 -29.35 20.75 25.06
CA ASP A 17 -28.08 20.62 24.36
C ASP A 17 -27.18 19.57 25.03
N LEU A 18 -27.32 19.31 26.34
CA LEU A 18 -26.60 18.22 27.00
C LEU A 18 -26.99 16.85 26.42
N LEU A 19 -28.29 16.57 26.29
CA LEU A 19 -28.77 15.32 25.68
C LEU A 19 -28.34 15.24 24.21
N ALA A 20 -28.50 16.32 23.46
CA ALA A 20 -28.10 16.36 22.06
C ALA A 20 -26.59 16.10 21.90
N ASN A 21 -25.74 16.69 22.75
CA ASN A 21 -24.30 16.47 22.73
C ASN A 21 -23.95 15.00 23.05
N ALA A 22 -24.63 14.38 24.03
CA ALA A 22 -24.40 12.98 24.38
C ALA A 22 -24.77 12.03 23.24
N THR A 23 -25.94 12.19 22.61
CA THR A 23 -26.35 11.39 21.45
C THR A 23 -25.41 11.57 20.27
N ASN A 24 -25.00 12.81 19.99
CA ASN A 24 -24.05 13.14 18.93
C ASN A 24 -22.69 12.47 19.17
N LEU A 25 -22.19 12.51 20.40
CA LEU A 25 -20.93 11.87 20.76
C LEU A 25 -21.03 10.34 20.61
N ASP A 26 -22.14 9.74 21.05
CA ASP A 26 -22.38 8.30 20.91
C ASP A 26 -22.44 7.87 19.42
N GLU A 27 -23.16 8.61 18.58
CA GLU A 27 -23.22 8.36 17.13
C GLU A 27 -21.84 8.52 16.48
N GLY A 28 -21.05 9.53 16.88
CA GLY A 28 -19.73 9.79 16.33
C GLY A 28 -18.66 8.77 16.75
N ILE A 29 -18.75 8.20 17.95
CA ILE A 29 -17.74 7.27 18.50
C ILE A 29 -18.15 5.81 18.29
N ASN A 30 -19.40 5.46 18.54
CA ASN A 30 -19.89 4.08 18.53
C ASN A 30 -20.71 3.73 17.28
N GLY A 31 -21.06 4.72 16.45
CA GLY A 31 -21.81 4.50 15.22
C GLY A 31 -20.97 3.83 14.12
N ALA A 32 -21.63 2.99 13.32
CA ALA A 32 -21.00 2.26 12.22
C ALA A 32 -20.82 3.09 10.92
N GLY A 33 -21.41 4.29 10.85
CA GLY A 33 -21.27 5.14 9.67
C GLY A 33 -19.89 5.79 9.63
N ALA A 34 -19.24 5.86 8.47
CA ALA A 34 -17.93 6.52 8.31
C ALA A 34 -17.97 8.04 8.58
N THR A 35 -19.15 8.63 8.45
CA THR A 35 -19.40 10.04 8.76
C THR A 35 -20.63 10.17 9.63
N TRP A 36 -20.65 11.22 10.44
CA TRP A 36 -21.80 11.60 11.25
C TRP A 36 -22.00 13.12 11.17
N LEU A 37 -23.19 13.59 11.51
CA LEU A 37 -23.51 15.02 11.56
C LEU A 37 -23.37 15.51 12.99
N ASP A 38 -22.57 16.57 13.20
CA ASP A 38 -22.48 17.20 14.52
C ASP A 38 -23.79 17.92 14.89
N ARG A 39 -23.86 18.45 16.12
CA ARG A 39 -25.03 19.17 16.64
C ARG A 39 -25.48 20.36 15.78
N PHE A 40 -24.63 20.84 14.89
CA PHE A 40 -24.89 21.93 13.95
C PHE A 40 -25.15 21.44 12.52
N ASN A 41 -25.44 20.15 12.35
CA ASN A 41 -25.59 19.47 11.07
C ASN A 41 -24.36 19.57 10.16
N ARG A 42 -23.16 19.72 10.73
CA ARG A 42 -21.92 19.71 9.93
C ARG A 42 -21.40 18.30 9.83
N PRO A 43 -21.06 17.81 8.63
CA PRO A 43 -20.49 16.49 8.47
C PRO A 43 -19.09 16.41 9.11
N ARG A 44 -18.87 15.36 9.89
CA ARG A 44 -17.61 15.01 10.54
C ARG A 44 -17.27 13.55 10.22
N ARG A 45 -15.98 13.20 10.33
CA ARG A 45 -15.58 11.80 10.38
C ARG A 45 -15.99 11.21 11.73
N SER A 46 -16.51 10.00 11.70
CA SER A 46 -16.73 9.20 12.91
C SER A 46 -15.45 8.46 13.29
N TRP A 47 -15.46 7.79 14.44
CA TRP A 47 -14.40 6.89 14.84
C TRP A 47 -14.26 5.72 13.86
N SER A 48 -15.36 5.06 13.50
CA SER A 48 -15.36 3.98 12.50
C SER A 48 -14.82 4.43 11.13
N GLY A 49 -15.11 5.67 10.71
CA GLY A 49 -14.54 6.23 9.48
C GLY A 49 -13.04 6.45 9.56
N LEU A 50 -12.54 6.94 10.70
CA LEU A 50 -11.11 7.11 10.92
C LEU A 50 -10.38 5.76 10.97
N GLU A 51 -10.94 4.75 11.63
CA GLU A 51 -10.37 3.39 11.64
C GLU A 51 -10.26 2.83 10.22
N GLY A 52 -11.34 2.95 9.42
CA GLY A 52 -11.33 2.49 8.03
C GLY A 52 -10.31 3.23 7.16
N GLU A 53 -10.16 4.55 7.33
CA GLU A 53 -9.12 5.33 6.62
C GLU A 53 -7.70 4.93 7.03
N VAL A 54 -7.47 4.66 8.32
CA VAL A 54 -6.17 4.19 8.82
C VAL A 54 -5.86 2.79 8.29
N ASP A 55 -6.82 1.87 8.32
CA ASP A 55 -6.66 0.52 7.79
C ASP A 55 -6.35 0.56 6.29
N GLN A 56 -7.06 1.39 5.53
CA GLN A 56 -6.79 1.59 4.10
C GLN A 56 -5.39 2.16 3.89
N PHE A 57 -5.01 3.20 4.63
CA PHE A 57 -3.67 3.80 4.53
C PHE A 57 -2.58 2.76 4.81
N LEU A 58 -2.72 1.95 5.86
CA LEU A 58 -1.76 0.91 6.19
C LEU A 58 -1.67 -0.16 5.09
N ALA A 59 -2.80 -0.60 4.54
CA ALA A 59 -2.83 -1.58 3.46
C ALA A 59 -2.16 -1.06 2.17
N GLU A 60 -2.41 0.20 1.80
CA GLU A 60 -1.80 0.85 0.63
C GLU A 60 -0.28 0.99 0.82
N ASN A 61 0.17 1.47 1.98
CA ASN A 61 1.60 1.62 2.28
C ASN A 61 2.31 0.26 2.32
N GLU A 62 1.67 -0.78 2.85
CA GLU A 62 2.26 -2.13 2.85
C GLU A 62 2.41 -2.66 1.41
N ALA A 63 1.40 -2.46 0.55
CA ALA A 63 1.46 -2.87 -0.85
C ALA A 63 2.57 -2.13 -1.61
N GLU A 64 2.67 -0.81 -1.42
CA GLU A 64 3.73 0.01 -2.03
C GLU A 64 5.12 -0.40 -1.55
N PHE A 65 5.28 -0.65 -0.25
CA PHE A 65 6.55 -1.08 0.32
C PHE A 65 6.98 -2.46 -0.20
N ARG A 66 6.04 -3.41 -0.30
CA ARG A 66 6.32 -4.74 -0.90
C ARG A 66 6.75 -4.62 -2.36
N SER A 67 6.05 -3.79 -3.15
CA SER A 67 6.40 -3.51 -4.54
C SER A 67 7.81 -2.90 -4.67
N PHE A 68 8.16 -1.96 -3.78
CA PHE A 68 9.49 -1.37 -3.72
C PHE A 68 10.57 -2.41 -3.39
N LEU A 69 10.31 -3.29 -2.41
CA LEU A 69 11.23 -4.35 -2.04
C LEU A 69 11.46 -5.33 -3.21
N ASP A 70 10.39 -5.76 -3.89
CA ASP A 70 10.49 -6.70 -5.01
C ASP A 70 11.22 -6.09 -6.21
N SER A 71 10.98 -4.81 -6.50
CA SER A 71 11.65 -4.09 -7.59
C SER A 71 13.14 -3.85 -7.31
N ASN A 72 13.52 -3.60 -6.05
CA ASN A 72 14.93 -3.34 -5.67
C ASN A 72 15.70 -4.58 -5.24
N ARG A 73 15.06 -5.75 -5.21
CA ARG A 73 15.69 -6.98 -4.79
C ARG A 73 16.72 -7.44 -5.82
N VAL A 74 17.88 -7.87 -5.31
CA VAL A 74 18.96 -8.48 -6.08
C VAL A 74 19.01 -9.97 -5.77
N TYR A 75 18.94 -10.79 -6.81
CA TYR A 75 19.02 -12.24 -6.74
C TYR A 75 20.40 -12.69 -7.22
N GLY A 76 21.21 -13.21 -6.32
CA GLY A 76 22.54 -13.73 -6.65
C GLY A 76 22.48 -15.15 -7.21
N PHE A 77 23.19 -15.39 -8.30
CA PHE A 77 23.31 -16.69 -8.95
C PHE A 77 24.79 -17.03 -9.22
N ALA A 78 25.12 -18.31 -9.15
CA ALA A 78 26.48 -18.79 -9.43
C ALA A 78 26.79 -18.89 -10.93
N THR A 79 25.77 -19.02 -11.79
CA THR A 79 25.92 -19.17 -13.24
C THR A 79 24.78 -18.49 -13.99
N TRP A 80 25.02 -18.09 -15.24
CA TRP A 80 23.99 -17.55 -16.12
C TRP A 80 22.86 -18.56 -16.34
N ALA A 81 23.19 -19.84 -16.52
CA ALA A 81 22.19 -20.89 -16.75
C ALA A 81 21.19 -20.99 -15.58
N ALA A 82 21.66 -20.85 -14.34
CA ALA A 82 20.78 -20.85 -13.16
C ALA A 82 19.89 -19.60 -13.10
N ALA A 83 20.45 -18.43 -13.41
CA ALA A 83 19.69 -17.18 -13.46
C ALA A 83 18.60 -17.22 -14.54
N SER A 84 18.95 -17.64 -15.75
CA SER A 84 18.04 -17.78 -16.90
C SER A 84 16.94 -18.81 -16.65
N ALA A 85 17.27 -19.95 -16.01
CA ALA A 85 16.27 -20.94 -15.63
C ALA A 85 15.28 -20.41 -14.58
N ALA A 86 15.76 -19.69 -13.56
CA ALA A 86 14.91 -19.07 -12.54
C ALA A 86 13.97 -18.02 -13.15
N ALA A 87 14.49 -17.21 -14.09
CA ALA A 87 13.69 -16.25 -14.86
C ALA A 87 12.60 -16.93 -15.68
N GLY A 88 12.95 -17.97 -16.46
CA GLY A 88 12.01 -18.73 -17.29
C GLY A 88 10.96 -19.51 -16.48
N ALA A 89 11.28 -19.89 -15.25
CA ALA A 89 10.35 -20.51 -14.31
C ALA A 89 9.46 -19.50 -13.56
N GLY A 90 9.60 -18.19 -13.81
CA GLY A 90 8.83 -17.15 -13.12
C GLY A 90 9.19 -16.97 -11.65
N GLN A 91 10.40 -17.40 -11.23
CA GLN A 91 10.87 -17.29 -9.85
C GLN A 91 11.44 -15.89 -9.54
N LEU A 92 11.67 -15.09 -10.57
CA LEU A 92 12.15 -13.71 -10.46
C LEU A 92 11.00 -12.74 -10.78
N PRO A 93 10.63 -11.83 -9.85
CA PRO A 93 9.69 -10.76 -10.14
C PRO A 93 10.16 -9.89 -11.32
N VAL A 94 9.22 -9.39 -12.12
CA VAL A 94 9.54 -8.40 -13.16
C VAL A 94 10.13 -7.15 -12.50
N ALA A 95 11.08 -6.50 -13.18
CA ALA A 95 11.88 -5.37 -12.70
C ALA A 95 12.87 -5.69 -11.57
N SER A 96 12.90 -6.92 -11.05
CA SER A 96 13.96 -7.34 -10.13
C SER A 96 15.29 -7.51 -10.86
N THR A 97 16.37 -7.49 -10.09
CA THR A 97 17.72 -7.61 -10.62
C THR A 97 18.33 -8.98 -10.30
N ALA A 98 18.87 -9.67 -11.29
CA ALA A 98 19.71 -10.85 -11.09
C ALA A 98 21.19 -10.45 -11.19
N GLU A 99 22.03 -11.01 -10.35
CA GLU A 99 23.48 -10.82 -10.39
C GLU A 99 24.15 -12.18 -10.51
N VAL A 100 25.02 -12.31 -11.51
CA VAL A 100 25.85 -13.50 -11.70
C VAL A 100 27.30 -13.07 -11.53
N VAL A 101 28.03 -13.76 -10.65
CA VAL A 101 29.43 -13.45 -10.35
C VAL A 101 30.28 -14.71 -10.48
N GLY A 102 31.33 -14.63 -11.29
CA GLY A 102 32.36 -15.69 -11.40
C GLY A 102 32.11 -16.73 -12.50
N ASP A 103 31.07 -16.56 -13.31
CA ASP A 103 30.86 -17.35 -14.52
C ASP A 103 31.68 -16.76 -15.69
N LEU A 104 32.70 -17.51 -16.12
CA LEU A 104 33.69 -17.07 -17.12
C LEU A 104 33.21 -17.19 -18.58
N GLY A 105 31.97 -17.62 -18.81
CA GLY A 105 31.41 -17.79 -20.15
C GLY A 105 30.79 -16.52 -20.74
N THR A 106 30.20 -16.69 -21.93
CA THR A 106 29.36 -15.68 -22.57
C THR A 106 28.01 -16.27 -22.97
N TYR A 107 27.00 -15.41 -23.04
CA TYR A 107 25.67 -15.75 -23.55
C TYR A 107 25.22 -14.71 -24.58
N VAL A 108 24.21 -15.07 -25.37
CA VAL A 108 23.58 -14.14 -26.32
C VAL A 108 22.42 -13.45 -25.61
N ASP A 109 22.51 -12.14 -25.46
CA ASP A 109 21.45 -11.32 -24.88
C ASP A 109 20.17 -11.43 -25.74
N PRO A 110 19.04 -11.88 -25.17
CA PRO A 110 17.79 -12.04 -25.92
C PRO A 110 17.19 -10.71 -26.42
N ILE A 111 17.59 -9.57 -25.85
CA ILE A 111 17.08 -8.24 -26.21
C ILE A 111 17.94 -7.62 -27.32
N THR A 112 19.27 -7.64 -27.17
CA THR A 112 20.18 -6.97 -28.11
C THR A 112 20.78 -7.89 -29.17
N GLY A 113 20.75 -9.21 -28.95
CA GLY A 113 21.40 -10.20 -29.80
C GLY A 113 22.94 -10.22 -29.70
N ALA A 114 23.52 -9.44 -28.80
CA ALA A 114 24.97 -9.37 -28.61
C ALA A 114 25.49 -10.51 -27.72
N ALA A 115 26.72 -10.96 -27.99
CA ALA A 115 27.44 -11.85 -27.09
C ALA A 115 28.00 -11.05 -25.91
N VAL A 116 27.55 -11.36 -24.69
CA VAL A 116 27.89 -10.64 -23.46
C VAL A 116 28.42 -11.61 -22.40
N SER A 117 29.17 -11.09 -21.42
CA SER A 117 29.70 -11.87 -20.30
C SER A 117 28.58 -12.49 -19.46
N ASN A 118 28.76 -13.74 -19.03
CA ASN A 118 27.87 -14.39 -18.06
C ASN A 118 27.98 -13.79 -16.66
N SER A 119 29.10 -13.13 -16.34
CA SER A 119 29.25 -12.39 -15.08
C SER A 119 28.83 -10.94 -15.30
N SER A 120 27.61 -10.60 -14.88
CA SER A 120 27.07 -9.24 -14.91
C SER A 120 25.81 -9.13 -14.03
N ARG A 121 25.20 -7.96 -14.08
CA ARG A 121 23.92 -7.64 -13.47
C ARG A 121 22.85 -7.51 -14.58
N TYR A 122 21.74 -8.21 -14.41
CA TYR A 122 20.67 -8.37 -15.40
C TYR A 122 19.34 -7.92 -14.80
N ILE A 123 18.47 -7.30 -15.62
CA ILE A 123 17.17 -6.82 -15.18
C ILE A 123 16.11 -7.75 -15.74
N MET A 124 15.26 -8.30 -14.88
CA MET A 124 14.14 -9.13 -15.31
C MET A 124 13.10 -8.27 -16.03
N THR A 125 12.83 -8.61 -17.29
CA THR A 125 11.77 -8.00 -18.10
C THR A 125 10.66 -9.00 -18.40
N ALA A 126 9.59 -8.56 -19.07
CA ALA A 126 8.57 -9.48 -19.57
C ALA A 126 9.13 -10.53 -20.57
N GLY A 127 10.30 -10.28 -21.16
CA GLY A 127 10.99 -11.20 -22.07
C GLY A 127 12.01 -12.13 -21.39
N GLY A 128 12.23 -12.00 -20.08
CA GLY A 128 13.32 -12.68 -19.36
C GLY A 128 14.44 -11.72 -18.91
N LEU A 129 15.60 -12.31 -18.55
CA LEU A 129 16.84 -11.59 -18.18
C LEU A 129 17.66 -11.17 -19.39
#